data_AF-A0A1M6WGT3-F1
#
_entry.id   AF-A0A1M6WGT3-F1
#
_cell.length_a   1.000
_cell.length_b   1.000
_cell.length_c   1.000
_cell.angle_alpha   90.00
_cell.angle_beta   90.00
_cell.angle_gamma   90.00
#
_symmetry.space_group_name_H-M   'P 1'
#
loop_
_entity.id
_entity.type
_entity.pdbx_description
1 polymer ?
#
loop_
_entity_poly.entity_id
_entity_poly.type
_entity_poly.pdbx_seq_one_letter_code
_entity_poly.pdbx_strand_id
1 'polypeptide(L)'
;MDFDQVYRAFFRDVLFYVWGLCGDRVLAEEIAQETFFKALKSIDRFDGQGDIRPWLFAISKNTYYDHCRKQKKTEPLEAEKEQAAEPLFLEKMTDAETAFAVHGFLHEMDEPYKEVFTLRVFGELPFEKIGQLFGKSASWARVTYYRAKQKVTAYMEEMEHE
;
A
#
# COMPACT_ATOMS: atom_id res chain seq x y z
N MET A 1 2.16 14.60 21.18
CA MET A 1 1.32 13.65 20.42
C MET A 1 1.33 12.34 21.17
N ASP A 2 0.17 11.79 21.51
CA ASP A 2 0.09 10.46 22.13
C ASP A 2 0.25 9.40 21.04
N PHE A 3 1.36 8.66 21.07
CA PHE A 3 1.68 7.68 20.03
C PHE A 3 0.77 6.44 20.09
N ASP A 4 0.21 6.10 21.26
CA ASP A 4 -0.75 4.99 21.37
C ASP A 4 -2.02 5.29 20.57
N GLN A 5 -2.51 6.53 20.63
CA GLN A 5 -3.65 6.99 19.82
C GLN A 5 -3.35 6.93 18.32
N VAL A 6 -2.13 7.31 17.92
CA VAL A 6 -1.69 7.22 16.51
C VAL A 6 -1.65 5.77 16.05
N TYR A 7 -1.07 4.88 16.85
CA TYR A 7 -1.03 3.46 16.56
C TYR A 7 -2.43 2.87 16.37
N ARG A 8 -3.32 3.09 17.34
CA ARG A 8 -4.71 2.60 17.27
C ARG A 8 -5.48 3.14 16.07
N ALA A 9 -5.25 4.40 15.70
CA ALA A 9 -5.95 5.04 14.60
C ALA A 9 -5.46 4.57 13.22
N PHE A 10 -4.15 4.34 13.04
CA PHE A 10 -3.56 4.19 11.71
C PHE A 10 -2.90 2.85 11.43
N PHE A 11 -2.75 1.96 12.44
CA PHE A 11 -2.11 0.67 12.22
C PHE A 11 -2.81 -0.16 11.14
N ARG A 12 -4.15 -0.19 11.18
CA ARG A 12 -4.95 -0.92 10.19
C ARG A 12 -4.76 -0.37 8.77
N ASP A 13 -4.72 0.96 8.61
CA ASP A 13 -4.52 1.59 7.30
C ASP A 13 -3.13 1.29 6.73
N VAL A 14 -2.09 1.35 7.57
CA VAL A 14 -0.71 0.99 7.18
C VAL A 14 -0.61 -0.49 6.83
N LEU A 15 -1.22 -1.37 7.62
CA LEU A 15 -1.26 -2.80 7.36
C LEU A 15 -1.89 -3.09 5.99
N PHE A 16 -3.09 -2.54 5.73
CA PHE A 16 -3.77 -2.73 4.45
C PHE A 16 -2.99 -2.16 3.27
N TYR A 17 -2.37 -0.99 3.45
CA TYR A 17 -1.51 -0.42 2.43
C TYR A 17 -0.37 -1.36 2.08
N VAL A 18 0.40 -1.81 3.07
CA VAL A 18 1.56 -2.68 2.83
C VAL A 18 1.13 -4.01 2.27
N TRP A 19 0.02 -4.57 2.75
CA TRP A 19 -0.50 -5.81 2.21
C TRP A 19 -0.96 -5.67 0.74
N GLY A 20 -1.55 -4.54 0.38
CA GLY A 20 -1.80 -4.21 -1.03
C GLY A 20 -0.51 -4.12 -1.86
N LEU A 21 0.64 -3.83 -1.25
CA LEU A 21 1.94 -3.81 -1.94
C LEU A 21 2.60 -5.19 -2.05
N CYS A 22 2.56 -6.00 -0.99
CA CYS A 22 3.33 -7.24 -0.93
C CYS A 22 2.52 -8.52 -1.19
N GLY A 23 1.20 -8.47 -1.01
CA GLY A 23 0.29 -9.61 -1.17
C GLY A 23 0.39 -10.66 -0.07
N ASP A 24 1.44 -10.60 0.75
CA ASP A 24 1.69 -11.45 1.92
C ASP A 24 1.20 -10.77 3.20
N ARG A 25 0.20 -11.35 3.88
CA ARG A 25 -0.29 -10.79 5.15
C ARG A 25 0.77 -10.84 6.25
N VAL A 26 1.50 -11.94 6.38
CA VAL A 26 2.50 -12.12 7.45
C VAL A 26 3.61 -11.08 7.29
N LEU A 27 4.11 -10.92 6.07
CA LEU A 27 5.09 -9.87 5.77
C LEU A 27 4.48 -8.48 5.97
N ALA A 28 3.22 -8.25 5.59
CA ALA A 28 2.58 -6.95 5.80
C ALA A 28 2.49 -6.58 7.29
N GLU A 29 2.15 -7.55 8.15
CA GLU A 29 2.13 -7.37 9.60
C GLU A 29 3.53 -7.06 10.15
N GLU A 30 4.57 -7.78 9.70
CA GLU A 30 5.97 -7.51 10.08
C GLU A 30 6.39 -6.09 9.68
N ILE A 31 6.15 -5.71 8.43
CA ILE A 31 6.51 -4.39 7.91
C ILE A 31 5.70 -3.28 8.60
N ALA A 32 4.41 -3.49 8.89
CA ALA A 32 3.59 -2.53 9.61
C ALA A 32 4.13 -2.34 11.05
N GLN A 33 4.45 -3.41 11.76
CA GLN A 33 5.06 -3.32 13.09
C GLN A 33 6.39 -2.54 13.05
N GLU A 34 7.29 -2.87 12.12
CA GLU A 34 8.56 -2.16 11.95
C GLU A 34 8.35 -0.69 11.55
N THR A 35 7.31 -0.39 10.77
CA THR A 35 6.92 0.99 10.42
C THR A 35 6.62 1.79 11.67
N PHE A 36 5.76 1.28 12.56
CA PHE A 36 5.40 1.99 13.78
C PHE A 36 6.56 2.05 14.78
N PHE A 37 7.42 1.05 14.81
CA PHE A 37 8.66 1.12 15.59
C PHE A 37 9.60 2.23 15.11
N LYS A 38 9.82 2.34 13.79
CA LYS A 38 10.60 3.44 13.19
C LYS A 38 9.94 4.80 13.38
N ALA A 39 8.61 4.88 13.23
CA ALA A 39 7.85 6.09 13.46
C ALA A 39 7.98 6.54 14.92
N LEU A 40 7.85 5.64 15.90
CA LEU A 40 8.05 5.96 17.31
C LEU A 40 9.45 6.54 17.58
N LYS A 41 10.48 5.95 16.96
CA LYS A 41 11.88 6.42 17.08
C LYS A 41 12.16 7.76 16.42
N SER A 42 11.31 8.21 15.51
CA SER A 42 11.51 9.42 14.72
C SER A 42 10.37 10.42 14.86
N ILE A 43 9.50 10.22 15.85
CA ILE A 43 8.31 11.04 16.09
C ILE A 43 8.67 12.48 16.44
N ASP A 44 9.86 12.70 17.00
CA ASP A 44 10.46 14.01 17.26
C ASP A 44 10.75 14.80 15.98
N ARG A 45 10.89 14.11 14.83
CA ARG A 45 11.11 14.74 13.52
C ARG A 45 9.81 15.05 12.79
N PHE A 46 8.67 14.53 13.26
CA PHE A 46 7.38 14.94 12.76
C PHE A 46 7.06 16.30 13.37
N ASP A 47 6.91 17.32 12.53
CA ASP A 47 6.68 18.72 12.95
C ASP A 47 5.33 18.93 13.64
N GLY A 48 4.50 17.89 13.74
CA GLY A 48 3.17 17.91 14.35
C GLY A 48 2.15 18.67 13.52
N GLN A 49 2.52 19.13 12.31
CA GLN A 49 1.70 19.98 11.46
C GLN A 49 1.22 19.18 10.24
N GLY A 50 -0.10 19.06 10.11
CA GLY A 50 -0.75 18.36 9.01
C GLY A 50 -1.00 16.87 9.28
N ASP A 51 -1.43 16.18 8.23
CA ASP A 51 -1.82 14.78 8.29
C ASP A 51 -0.60 13.87 8.52
N ILE A 52 -0.67 12.98 9.52
CA ILE A 52 0.39 12.02 9.84
C ILE A 52 0.41 10.84 8.86
N ARG A 53 -0.70 10.56 8.17
CA ARG A 53 -0.83 9.43 7.24
C ARG A 53 0.27 9.40 6.16
N PRO A 54 0.55 10.49 5.42
CA PRO A 54 1.59 10.48 4.40
C PRO A 54 2.98 10.17 4.96
N TRP A 55 3.25 10.58 6.20
CA TRP A 55 4.52 10.28 6.87
C TRP A 55 4.62 8.80 7.25
N LEU A 56 3.56 8.21 7.82
CA LEU A 56 3.49 6.78 8.11
C LEU A 56 3.61 5.92 6.83
N PHE A 57 2.91 6.31 5.76
CA PHE A 57 2.99 5.60 4.47
C PHE A 57 4.35 5.75 3.80
N ALA A 58 5.05 6.86 4.01
CA ALA A 58 6.44 6.99 3.57
C ALA A 58 7.37 6.03 4.30
N ILE A 59 7.23 5.92 5.62
CA ILE A 59 8.03 5.00 6.43
C ILE A 59 7.73 3.55 6.03
N SER A 60 6.46 3.18 5.83
CA SER A 60 6.09 1.81 5.46
C SER A 60 6.56 1.45 4.06
N LYS A 61 6.38 2.33 3.08
CA LYS A 61 6.92 2.19 1.73
C LYS A 61 8.42 1.91 1.76
N ASN A 62 9.18 2.76 2.43
CA ASN A 62 10.63 2.63 2.50
C ASN A 62 11.02 1.33 3.22
N THR A 63 10.31 0.96 4.28
CA THR A 63 10.54 -0.29 5.04
C THR A 63 10.30 -1.52 4.17
N TYR A 64 9.23 -1.54 3.39
CA TYR A 64 8.94 -2.60 2.43
C TYR A 64 10.02 -2.71 1.35
N TYR A 65 10.36 -1.62 0.66
CA TYR A 65 11.38 -1.68 -0.39
C TYR A 65 12.78 -1.99 0.13
N ASP A 66 13.12 -1.58 1.36
CA ASP A 66 14.34 -1.99 2.03
C ASP A 66 14.36 -3.50 2.29
N HIS A 67 13.23 -4.08 2.70
CA HIS A 67 13.06 -5.52 2.87
C HIS A 67 13.23 -6.26 1.54
N CYS A 68 12.55 -5.83 0.46
CA CYS A 68 12.70 -6.41 -0.87
C CYS A 68 14.15 -6.34 -1.39
N ARG A 69 14.82 -5.21 -1.17
CA ARG A 69 16.23 -5.03 -1.58
C ARG A 69 17.18 -5.96 -0.82
N LYS A 70 16.87 -6.28 0.44
CA LYS A 70 17.63 -7.26 1.23
C LYS A 70 17.37 -8.69 0.75
N GLN A 71 16.10 -9.07 0.54
CA GLN A 71 15.76 -10.40 0.01
C GLN A 71 16.43 -10.69 -1.33
N LYS A 72 16.41 -9.73 -2.28
CA LYS A 72 17.08 -9.87 -3.58
C LYS A 72 18.60 -10.08 -3.51
N LYS A 73 19.24 -9.74 -2.39
CA LYS A 73 20.68 -9.99 -2.18
C LYS A 73 20.97 -11.37 -1.59
N THR A 74 19.96 -12.04 -1.03
CA THR A 74 20.08 -13.31 -0.30
C THR A 74 19.45 -14.51 -1.02
N GLU A 75 18.62 -14.29 -2.04
CA GLU A 75 17.93 -15.36 -2.78
C GLU A 75 18.67 -15.74 -4.08
N PRO A 76 19.01 -17.02 -4.31
CA PRO A 76 19.13 -17.57 -5.66
C PRO A 76 17.78 -17.45 -6.39
N LEU A 77 17.80 -17.23 -7.70
CA LEU A 77 16.62 -17.13 -8.56
C LEU A 77 15.78 -18.42 -8.49
N GLU A 78 14.79 -18.50 -7.59
CA GLU A 78 13.61 -19.38 -7.67
C GLU A 78 12.79 -19.21 -6.38
N ALA A 79 11.86 -18.26 -6.39
CA ALA A 79 10.78 -18.21 -5.41
C ALA A 79 9.57 -17.52 -6.05
N GLU A 80 8.86 -18.26 -6.91
CA GLU A 80 7.44 -18.01 -7.15
C GLU A 80 6.72 -18.22 -5.82
N LYS A 81 6.48 -17.13 -5.09
CA LYS A 81 5.57 -17.14 -3.96
C LYS A 81 4.16 -16.99 -4.50
N GLU A 82 3.54 -18.12 -4.81
CA GLU A 82 2.09 -18.26 -4.72
C GLU A 82 1.65 -17.89 -3.31
N GLN A 83 1.09 -16.71 -3.13
CA GLN A 83 0.50 -16.29 -1.87
C GLN A 83 -0.99 -16.04 -2.10
N ALA A 84 -1.78 -16.95 -1.55
CA ALA A 84 -3.22 -16.85 -1.50
C ALA A 84 -3.61 -15.51 -0.86
N ALA A 85 -4.31 -14.66 -1.62
CA ALA A 85 -4.85 -13.41 -1.11
C ALA A 85 -5.81 -13.70 0.06
N GLU A 86 -5.45 -13.21 1.24
CA GLU A 86 -6.25 -13.39 2.44
C GLU A 86 -7.46 -12.42 2.55
N PRO A 87 -8.49 -12.75 3.36
CA PRO A 87 -9.85 -12.20 3.27
C PRO A 87 -10.08 -10.76 3.79
N LEU A 88 -9.04 -9.97 4.01
CA LEU A 88 -9.18 -8.66 4.69
C LEU A 88 -9.19 -7.47 3.70
N PHE A 89 -8.65 -7.63 2.47
CA PHE A 89 -8.87 -6.67 1.37
C PHE A 89 -10.36 -6.55 1.02
N LEU A 90 -11.12 -7.61 1.30
CA LEU A 90 -12.55 -7.72 1.10
C LEU A 90 -13.38 -6.81 2.00
N GLU A 91 -12.88 -6.33 3.14
CA GLU A 91 -13.74 -5.57 4.06
C GLU A 91 -14.16 -4.19 3.51
N LYS A 92 -13.46 -3.65 2.49
CA LYS A 92 -13.84 -2.42 1.78
C LYS A 92 -14.55 -2.68 0.43
N MET A 93 -14.66 -3.93 -0.02
CA MET A 93 -15.33 -4.32 -1.27
C MET A 93 -16.45 -5.33 -0.96
N THR A 94 -17.69 -5.02 -1.35
CA THR A 94 -18.89 -5.77 -0.98
C THR A 94 -18.93 -7.25 -1.39
N ASP A 95 -17.96 -7.71 -2.19
CA ASP A 95 -17.81 -9.11 -2.62
C ASP A 95 -16.38 -9.62 -2.38
N ALA A 96 -16.31 -10.81 -1.81
CA ALA A 96 -15.10 -11.45 -1.34
C ALA A 96 -14.16 -11.84 -2.48
N GLU A 97 -14.76 -12.39 -3.53
CA GLU A 97 -14.06 -12.96 -4.69
C GLU A 97 -13.57 -11.85 -5.61
N THR A 98 -14.42 -10.84 -5.87
CA THR A 98 -14.04 -9.64 -6.62
C THR A 98 -12.83 -8.94 -5.98
N ALA A 99 -12.81 -8.82 -4.66
CA ALA A 99 -11.71 -8.14 -3.98
C ALA A 99 -10.40 -8.93 -4.10
N PHE A 100 -10.43 -10.26 -3.96
CA PHE A 100 -9.27 -11.12 -4.18
C PHE A 100 -8.72 -10.97 -5.61
N ALA A 101 -9.60 -11.01 -6.62
CA ALA A 101 -9.20 -10.91 -8.02
C ALA A 101 -8.60 -9.54 -8.36
N VAL A 102 -9.22 -8.45 -7.89
CA VAL A 102 -8.68 -7.09 -8.05
C VAL A 102 -7.33 -6.95 -7.35
N HIS A 103 -7.14 -7.56 -6.19
CA HIS A 103 -5.85 -7.54 -5.48
C HIS A 103 -4.76 -8.30 -6.25
N GLY A 104 -5.09 -9.46 -6.82
CA GLY A 104 -4.21 -10.21 -7.73
C GLY A 104 -3.82 -9.38 -8.96
N PHE A 105 -4.80 -8.80 -9.64
CA PHE A 105 -4.55 -7.93 -10.81
C PHE A 105 -3.68 -6.70 -10.46
N LEU A 106 -3.92 -6.09 -9.30
CA LEU A 106 -3.08 -4.98 -8.81
C LEU A 106 -1.61 -5.40 -8.64
N HIS A 107 -1.31 -6.67 -8.35
CA HIS A 107 0.06 -7.18 -8.25
C HIS A 107 0.75 -7.34 -9.60
N GLU A 108 0.00 -7.53 -10.68
CA GLU A 108 0.52 -7.60 -12.04
C GLU A 108 0.76 -6.21 -12.65
N MET A 109 0.22 -5.16 -12.03
CA MET A 109 0.39 -3.80 -12.53
C MET A 109 1.79 -3.25 -12.27
N ASP A 110 2.40 -2.70 -13.32
CA ASP A 110 3.65 -1.94 -13.20
C ASP A 110 3.54 -0.77 -12.22
N GLU A 111 4.62 -0.52 -11.47
CA GLU A 111 4.78 0.72 -10.75
C GLU A 111 4.92 1.90 -11.72
N PRO A 112 4.31 3.07 -11.42
CA PRO A 112 3.75 3.49 -10.13
C PRO A 112 2.22 3.30 -10.03
N TYR A 113 1.59 2.55 -10.94
CA TYR A 113 0.13 2.48 -10.99
C TYR A 113 -0.46 1.75 -9.79
N LYS A 114 0.14 0.60 -9.42
CA LYS A 114 -0.21 -0.16 -8.23
C LYS A 114 -0.15 0.72 -6.99
N GLU A 115 1.02 1.31 -6.72
CA GLU A 115 1.23 2.05 -5.49
C GLU A 115 0.37 3.32 -5.40
N VAL A 116 0.18 4.06 -6.50
CA VAL A 116 -0.71 5.23 -6.52
C VAL A 116 -2.17 4.84 -6.30
N PHE A 117 -2.63 3.72 -6.88
CA PHE A 117 -3.97 3.21 -6.62
C PHE A 117 -4.13 2.81 -5.16
N THR A 118 -3.18 2.06 -4.62
CA THR A 118 -3.23 1.57 -3.25
C THR A 118 -3.22 2.71 -2.22
N LEU A 119 -2.36 3.72 -2.39
CA LEU A 119 -2.36 4.92 -1.54
C LEU A 119 -3.66 5.68 -1.60
N ARG A 120 -4.28 5.78 -2.78
CA ARG A 120 -5.52 6.54 -2.94
C ARG A 120 -6.72 5.81 -2.34
N VAL A 121 -6.83 4.50 -2.57
CA VAL A 121 -8.01 3.70 -2.20
C VAL A 121 -7.92 3.19 -0.77
N PHE A 122 -6.79 2.62 -0.37
CA PHE A 122 -6.62 2.04 0.97
C PHE A 122 -6.06 3.05 1.96
N GLY A 123 -5.06 3.83 1.54
CA GLY A 123 -4.47 4.87 2.38
C GLY A 123 -5.29 6.16 2.46
N GLU A 124 -6.31 6.31 1.61
CA GLU A 124 -7.19 7.49 1.52
C GLU A 124 -6.41 8.82 1.35
N LEU A 125 -5.18 8.77 0.81
CA LEU A 125 -4.35 9.96 0.69
C LEU A 125 -4.92 10.93 -0.37
N PRO A 126 -4.88 12.25 -0.11
CA PRO A 126 -5.09 13.25 -1.14
C PRO A 126 -4.02 13.18 -2.23
N PHE A 127 -4.36 13.51 -3.47
CA PHE A 127 -3.44 13.48 -4.61
C PHE A 127 -2.21 14.38 -4.42
N GLU A 128 -2.35 15.46 -3.67
CA GLU A 128 -1.27 16.36 -3.27
C GLU A 128 -0.21 15.61 -2.46
N LYS A 129 -0.65 14.78 -1.50
CA LYS A 129 0.24 13.99 -0.64
C LYS A 129 0.85 12.80 -1.38
N ILE A 130 0.08 12.16 -2.25
CA ILE A 130 0.61 11.13 -3.15
C ILE A 130 1.70 11.74 -4.04
N GLY A 131 1.44 12.88 -4.69
CA GLY A 131 2.47 13.58 -5.48
C GLY A 131 3.75 13.85 -4.68
N GLN A 132 3.62 14.41 -3.47
CA GLN A 132 4.74 14.66 -2.56
C GLN A 132 5.55 13.38 -2.26
N LEU A 133 4.88 12.26 -1.99
CA LEU A 133 5.51 10.98 -1.66
C LEU A 133 6.36 10.40 -2.82
N PHE A 134 6.01 10.73 -4.06
CA PHE A 134 6.75 10.34 -5.26
C PHE A 134 7.71 11.42 -5.78
N GLY A 135 7.78 12.59 -5.14
CA GLY A 135 8.52 13.73 -5.66
C GLY A 135 7.95 14.26 -6.99
N LYS A 136 6.62 14.19 -7.15
CA LYS A 136 5.87 14.56 -8.35
C LYS A 136 4.74 15.56 -8.03
N SER A 137 4.06 16.05 -9.06
CA SER A 137 2.91 16.96 -8.90
C SER A 137 1.62 16.22 -8.54
N ALA A 138 0.67 16.91 -7.93
CA ALA A 138 -0.68 16.38 -7.69
C ALA A 138 -1.39 16.00 -9.00
N SER A 139 -1.14 16.73 -10.09
CA SER A 139 -1.67 16.41 -11.42
C SER A 139 -1.13 15.07 -11.95
N TRP A 140 0.17 14.80 -11.74
CA TRP A 140 0.75 13.51 -12.08
C TRP A 140 0.08 12.39 -11.30
N ALA A 141 -0.13 12.55 -9.99
CA ALA A 141 -0.81 11.56 -9.16
C ALA A 141 -2.25 11.29 -9.64
N ARG A 142 -3.01 12.32 -10.02
CA ARG A 142 -4.36 12.18 -10.58
C ARG A 142 -4.37 11.37 -11.88
N VAL A 143 -3.46 11.70 -12.81
CA VAL A 143 -3.38 11.01 -14.11
C VAL A 143 -2.95 9.55 -13.92
N THR A 144 -1.95 9.30 -13.08
CA THR A 144 -1.50 7.94 -12.75
C THR A 144 -2.61 7.13 -12.10
N TYR A 145 -3.31 7.70 -11.12
CA TYR A 145 -4.46 7.07 -10.48
C TYR A 145 -5.58 6.77 -11.48
N TYR A 146 -5.90 7.71 -12.36
CA TYR A 146 -6.96 7.51 -13.35
C TYR A 146 -6.63 6.36 -14.31
N ARG A 147 -5.38 6.28 -14.78
CA ARG A 147 -4.92 5.16 -15.61
C ARG A 147 -4.96 3.83 -14.87
N ALA A 148 -4.55 3.82 -13.60
CA ALA A 148 -4.64 2.65 -12.73
C ALA A 148 -6.09 2.19 -12.56
N LYS A 149 -6.99 3.13 -12.26
CA LYS A 149 -8.43 2.88 -12.14
C LYS A 149 -9.02 2.31 -13.43
N GLN A 150 -8.68 2.86 -14.59
CA GLN A 150 -9.16 2.34 -15.87
C GLN A 150 -8.76 0.89 -16.11
N LYS A 151 -7.53 0.52 -15.77
CA LYS A 151 -7.07 -0.88 -15.86
C LYS A 151 -7.88 -1.80 -14.95
N VAL A 152 -8.09 -1.40 -13.69
CA VAL A 152 -8.89 -2.17 -12.72
C VAL A 152 -10.33 -2.29 -13.20
N THR A 153 -10.95 -1.22 -13.70
CA THR A 153 -12.31 -1.26 -14.22
C THR A 153 -12.43 -2.19 -15.43
N ALA A 154 -11.50 -2.12 -16.39
CA ALA A 154 -11.51 -3.02 -17.54
C ALA A 154 -11.37 -4.49 -17.13
N TYR A 155 -10.48 -4.80 -16.18
CA TYR A 155 -10.34 -6.16 -15.64
C TYR A 155 -11.63 -6.64 -14.98
N MET A 156 -12.30 -5.79 -14.19
CA MET A 156 -13.57 -6.15 -13.56
C MET A 156 -14.69 -6.38 -14.59
N GLU A 157 -14.76 -5.58 -15.67
CA GLU A 157 -15.72 -5.76 -16.75
C GLU A 157 -15.48 -7.09 -17.51
N GLU A 158 -14.23 -7.48 -17.73
CA GLU A 158 -13.88 -8.77 -18.35
C GLU A 158 -14.34 -9.96 -17.47
N MET A 159 -14.18 -9.86 -16.14
CA MET A 159 -14.64 -10.89 -15.20
C MET A 159 -16.16 -11.05 -15.15
N GLU A 160 -16.94 -9.97 -15.34
CA GLU A 160 -18.41 -10.04 -15.36
C GLU A 160 -18.98 -10.66 -16.64
N HIS A 161 -18.15 -10.82 -17.68
CA HIS A 161 -18.53 -11.37 -18.97
C HIS A 161 -18.09 -12.83 -19.20
N GLU A 162 -17.38 -13.44 -18.25
CA GLU A 162 -17.06 -14.89 -18.18
C GLU A 162 -18.08 -15.66 -17.33
#